data_AF-A0A7W0YN15-F1
#
_entry.id   AF-A0A7W0YN15-F1
#
_cell.length_a   1.000
_cell.length_b   1.000
_cell.length_c   1.000
_cell.angle_alpha   90.00
_cell.angle_beta   90.00
_cell.angle_gamma   90.00
#
_symmetry.space_group_name_H-M   'P 1'
#
loop_
_entity.id
_entity.type
_entity.pdbx_description
1 polymer ?
#
loop_
_entity_poly.entity_id
_entity_poly.type
_entity_poly.pdbx_seq_one_letter_code
_entity_poly.pdbx_strand_id
1 'polypeptide(L)'
;RMRTRRHFGPSSLEALRATAWRGFLRDLAAIALVAILGFALTSSWISPGTMLTSDHAVPRVLGLPEAEARRTLAGLGLRPRLDGDRESPDVPRGAVLWQDPPPEMVVPPGTSVQLVLSAGPAPVTVPDVVGLAQPYAEKIFEAAGIEVGSVDTVSGRGEAGVVLATRPPSGHGRSRGTTVDLVVSGAPGDGL
;
A
#
# COMPACT_ATOMS: atom_id res chain seq x y z
N ARG A 1 -39.90 31.24 64.32
CA ARG A 1 -39.99 29.83 63.87
C ARG A 1 -38.78 29.52 62.99
N MET A 2 -38.04 28.44 63.28
CA MET A 2 -37.13 27.63 62.41
C MET A 2 -35.98 28.38 61.68
N ARG A 3 -34.66 28.23 61.97
CA ARG A 3 -33.80 27.03 62.15
C ARG A 3 -34.07 26.03 61.02
N THR A 4 -33.19 25.83 60.02
CA THR A 4 -32.01 24.92 60.03
C THR A 4 -31.34 24.94 58.65
N ARG A 5 -30.03 25.17 58.55
CA ARG A 5 -28.91 24.19 58.51
C ARG A 5 -28.72 23.42 57.19
N ARG A 6 -27.52 23.66 56.63
CA ARG A 6 -26.53 22.70 56.08
C ARG A 6 -26.86 22.02 54.74
N HIS A 7 -25.95 22.15 53.77
CA HIS A 7 -24.93 21.12 53.59
C HIS A 7 -23.76 21.62 52.75
N PHE A 8 -22.55 21.30 53.20
CA PHE A 8 -21.27 21.45 52.50
C PHE A 8 -21.04 20.24 51.59
N GLY A 9 -20.40 20.47 50.44
CA GLY A 9 -19.65 19.48 49.66
C GLY A 9 -19.87 19.57 48.15
N PRO A 10 -18.95 19.09 47.31
CA PRO A 10 -17.48 19.12 47.36
C PRO A 10 -16.90 20.28 46.50
N SER A 11 -15.63 20.63 46.72
CA SER A 11 -14.88 21.69 46.04
C SER A 11 -14.85 21.54 44.51
N SER A 12 -15.12 22.64 43.82
CA SER A 12 -15.31 22.81 42.36
C SER A 12 -14.07 22.61 41.48
N LEU A 13 -12.99 22.00 41.98
CA LEU A 13 -11.70 21.96 41.27
C LEU A 13 -11.44 20.66 40.49
N GLU A 14 -12.27 19.63 40.62
CA GLU A 14 -12.10 18.37 39.88
C GLU A 14 -13.08 18.20 38.68
N ALA A 15 -14.20 18.93 38.67
CA ALA A 15 -15.26 18.72 37.66
C ALA A 15 -15.07 19.48 36.33
N LEU A 16 -14.09 20.39 36.21
CA LEU A 16 -13.92 21.24 35.02
C LEU A 16 -12.90 20.70 33.99
N ARG A 17 -12.26 19.55 34.23
CA ARG A 17 -11.25 19.00 33.29
C ARG A 17 -11.84 17.99 32.28
N ALA A 18 -13.09 17.54 32.45
CA ALA A 18 -13.66 16.49 31.59
C ALA A 18 -14.71 16.97 30.58
N THR A 19 -15.27 18.17 30.71
CA THR A 19 -16.31 18.71 29.81
C THR A 19 -15.78 19.76 28.83
N ALA A 20 -14.63 20.37 29.10
CA ALA A 20 -14.03 21.39 28.24
C ALA A 20 -13.46 20.84 26.92
N TRP A 21 -13.09 19.55 26.85
CA TRP A 21 -12.53 18.95 25.62
C TRP A 21 -13.59 18.59 24.59
N ARG A 22 -14.78 18.16 25.02
CA ARG A 22 -15.89 17.82 24.11
C ARG A 22 -16.49 19.06 23.45
N GLY A 23 -16.50 20.20 24.14
CA GLY A 23 -16.90 21.49 23.56
C GLY A 23 -15.90 21.98 22.51
N PHE A 24 -14.61 21.87 22.79
CA PHE A 24 -13.54 22.32 21.89
C PHE A 24 -13.47 21.50 20.59
N LEU A 25 -13.64 20.17 20.65
CA LEU A 25 -13.72 19.34 19.44
C LEU A 25 -15.00 19.59 18.62
N ARG A 26 -16.12 19.88 19.29
CA ARG A 26 -17.39 20.21 18.61
C ARG A 26 -17.32 21.57 17.92
N ASP A 27 -16.69 22.56 18.54
CA ASP A 27 -16.54 23.90 17.98
C ASP A 27 -15.46 23.94 16.88
N LEU A 28 -14.40 23.13 16.96
CA LEU A 28 -13.44 22.94 15.84
C LEU A 28 -14.08 22.24 14.64
N ALA A 29 -14.93 21.24 14.86
CA ALA A 29 -15.68 20.60 13.78
C ALA A 29 -16.69 21.58 13.13
N ALA A 30 -17.32 22.45 13.91
CA ALA A 30 -18.23 23.49 13.40
C ALA A 30 -17.48 24.57 12.61
N ILE A 31 -16.29 24.99 13.05
CA ILE A 31 -15.45 25.96 12.34
C ILE A 31 -14.91 25.37 11.03
N ALA A 32 -14.49 24.09 11.02
CA ALA A 32 -14.09 23.40 9.79
C ALA A 32 -15.25 23.27 8.80
N LEU A 33 -16.47 22.96 9.28
CA LEU A 33 -17.67 22.90 8.44
C LEU A 33 -18.03 24.26 7.84
N VAL A 34 -17.94 25.35 8.61
CA VAL A 34 -18.20 26.72 8.12
C VAL A 34 -17.12 27.20 7.16
N ALA A 35 -15.86 26.80 7.34
CA ALA A 35 -14.78 27.12 6.40
C ALA A 35 -14.97 26.38 5.06
N ILE A 36 -15.41 25.13 5.09
CA ILE A 36 -15.75 24.34 3.88
C ILE A 36 -16.99 24.93 3.19
N LEU A 37 -18.01 25.34 3.96
CA LEU A 37 -19.24 25.96 3.42
C LEU A 37 -18.98 27.37 2.88
N GLY A 38 -18.12 28.15 3.53
CA GLY A 38 -17.73 29.51 3.11
C GLY A 38 -16.87 29.52 1.85
N PHE A 39 -15.95 28.56 1.70
CA PHE A 39 -15.20 28.35 0.46
C PHE A 39 -16.11 27.89 -0.69
N ALA A 40 -17.13 27.08 -0.40
CA ALA A 40 -18.16 26.71 -1.37
C ALA A 40 -19.08 27.89 -1.75
N LEU A 41 -19.32 28.86 -0.85
CA LEU A 41 -20.17 30.02 -1.10
C LEU A 41 -19.46 31.16 -1.86
N THR A 42 -18.19 31.44 -1.59
CA THR A 42 -17.43 32.48 -2.31
C THR A 42 -16.94 32.04 -3.69
N SER A 43 -16.78 30.74 -3.92
CA SER A 43 -16.55 30.17 -5.25
C SER A 43 -17.78 30.26 -6.17
N SER A 44 -18.96 30.61 -5.62
CA SER A 44 -20.25 30.66 -6.33
C SER A 44 -20.68 32.05 -6.84
N TRP A 45 -19.84 33.09 -6.74
CA TRP A 45 -20.18 34.46 -7.21
C TRP A 45 -19.35 34.98 -8.40
N ILE A 46 -18.31 34.27 -8.85
CA ILE A 46 -17.40 34.69 -9.95
C ILE A 46 -17.53 33.78 -11.21
N SER A 47 -18.55 32.93 -11.30
CA SER A 47 -18.75 32.07 -12.49
C SER A 47 -20.20 32.11 -12.99
N PRO A 48 -20.55 32.99 -13.95
CA PRO A 48 -21.78 32.85 -14.71
C PRO A 48 -21.61 31.70 -15.71
N GLY A 49 -21.84 30.48 -15.24
CA GLY A 49 -21.65 29.26 -16.01
C GLY A 49 -22.33 28.02 -15.41
N THR A 50 -23.36 28.20 -14.58
CA THR A 50 -24.26 27.12 -14.16
C THR A 50 -25.24 26.78 -15.27
N MET A 51 -24.73 26.23 -16.37
CA MET A 51 -25.56 25.61 -17.39
C MET A 51 -25.24 24.11 -17.40
N LEU A 52 -26.06 23.35 -16.66
CA LEU A 52 -26.24 21.89 -16.77
C LEU A 52 -25.00 21.03 -16.45
N THR A 53 -24.41 21.14 -15.25
CA THR A 53 -23.45 20.13 -14.81
C THR A 53 -24.19 18.84 -14.49
N SER A 54 -24.02 17.83 -15.34
CA SER A 54 -24.33 16.45 -14.97
C SER A 54 -23.25 16.03 -13.98
N ASP A 55 -23.51 16.25 -12.70
CA ASP A 55 -22.63 15.77 -11.65
C ASP A 55 -22.58 14.24 -11.72
N HIS A 56 -21.38 13.68 -11.70
CA HIS A 56 -21.16 12.25 -11.84
C HIS A 56 -20.46 11.71 -10.60
N ALA A 57 -20.97 10.60 -10.08
CA ALA A 57 -20.27 9.85 -9.06
C ALA A 57 -18.99 9.25 -9.66
N VAL A 58 -17.88 9.38 -8.93
CA VAL A 58 -16.61 8.76 -9.32
C VAL A 58 -16.79 7.24 -9.28
N PRO A 59 -16.58 6.53 -10.39
CA PRO A 59 -16.74 5.08 -10.41
C PRO A 59 -15.60 4.41 -9.62
N ARG A 60 -15.89 3.21 -9.10
CA ARG A 60 -14.87 2.34 -8.51
C ARG A 60 -14.03 1.70 -9.61
N VAL A 61 -12.76 2.09 -9.69
CA VAL A 61 -11.79 1.51 -10.61
C VAL A 61 -10.71 0.67 -9.92
N LEU A 62 -10.81 0.50 -8.60
CA LEU A 62 -9.91 -0.34 -7.81
C LEU A 62 -9.89 -1.79 -8.33
N GLY A 63 -8.69 -2.30 -8.57
CA GLY A 63 -8.44 -3.64 -9.10
C GLY A 63 -8.62 -3.77 -10.61
N LEU A 64 -9.11 -2.74 -11.31
CA LEU A 64 -9.19 -2.77 -12.76
C LEU A 64 -7.81 -2.55 -13.40
N PRO A 65 -7.55 -3.15 -14.58
CA PRO A 65 -6.40 -2.81 -15.39
C PRO A 65 -6.38 -1.31 -15.70
N GLU A 66 -5.19 -0.70 -15.73
CA GLU A 66 -5.02 0.73 -16.04
C GLU A 66 -5.80 1.18 -17.28
N ALA A 67 -5.71 0.43 -18.38
CA ALA A 67 -6.37 0.76 -19.64
C ALA A 67 -7.90 0.80 -19.50
N GLU A 68 -8.47 -0.10 -18.70
CA GLU A 68 -9.91 -0.16 -18.46
C GLU A 68 -10.34 0.96 -17.50
N ALA A 69 -9.60 1.16 -16.41
CA ALA A 69 -9.83 2.27 -15.47
C ALA A 69 -9.84 3.64 -16.18
N ARG A 70 -8.85 3.89 -17.05
CA ARG A 70 -8.76 5.12 -17.84
C ARG A 70 -9.96 5.31 -18.76
N ARG A 71 -10.42 4.25 -19.42
CA ARG A 71 -11.60 4.31 -20.30
C ARG A 71 -12.87 4.63 -19.52
N THR A 72 -13.07 3.98 -18.38
CA THR A 72 -14.23 4.21 -17.52
C THR A 72 -14.28 5.66 -17.01
N LEU A 73 -13.14 6.19 -16.58
CA LEU A 73 -13.04 7.58 -16.10
C LEU A 73 -13.20 8.59 -17.24
N ALA A 74 -12.53 8.38 -18.38
CA ALA A 74 -12.64 9.26 -19.53
C ALA A 74 -14.07 9.28 -20.12
N GLY A 75 -14.78 8.16 -20.09
CA GLY A 75 -16.17 8.06 -20.53
C GLY A 75 -17.15 8.93 -19.73
N LEU A 76 -16.80 9.26 -18.47
CA LEU A 76 -17.57 10.16 -17.60
C LEU A 76 -17.04 11.60 -17.62
N GLY A 77 -16.12 11.93 -18.53
CA GLY A 77 -15.50 13.25 -18.60
C GLY A 77 -14.52 13.54 -17.46
N LEU A 78 -14.10 12.52 -16.70
CA LEU A 78 -13.06 12.62 -15.67
C LEU A 78 -11.68 12.47 -16.30
N ARG A 79 -10.66 13.07 -15.67
CA ARG A 79 -9.29 13.10 -16.17
C ARG A 79 -8.39 12.18 -15.35
N PRO A 80 -8.12 10.93 -15.79
CA PRO A 80 -7.22 10.05 -15.07
C PRO A 80 -5.77 10.58 -15.10
N ARG A 81 -5.10 10.56 -13.96
CA ARG A 81 -3.68 10.86 -13.79
C ARG A 81 -3.00 9.72 -13.06
N LEU A 82 -1.85 9.28 -13.55
CA LEU A 82 -1.03 8.32 -12.82
C LEU A 82 -0.16 9.06 -11.80
N ASP A 83 -0.16 8.56 -10.57
CA ASP A 83 0.71 9.01 -9.48
C ASP A 83 1.73 7.90 -9.12
N GLY A 84 2.25 7.25 -10.15
CA GLY A 84 3.24 6.18 -10.05
C GLY A 84 2.67 4.82 -9.61
N ASP A 85 3.61 3.95 -9.24
CA ASP A 85 3.34 2.56 -8.88
C ASP A 85 3.77 2.28 -7.44
N ARG A 86 3.03 1.39 -6.76
CA ARG A 86 3.35 0.94 -5.41
C ARG A 86 3.26 -0.58 -5.29
N GLU A 87 4.15 -1.16 -4.51
CA GLU A 87 4.17 -2.59 -4.23
C GLU A 87 2.90 -3.03 -3.48
N SER A 88 2.30 -4.13 -3.93
CA SER A 88 1.13 -4.74 -3.29
C SER A 88 1.14 -6.25 -3.51
N PRO A 89 1.01 -7.06 -2.43
CA PRO A 89 0.91 -8.51 -2.56
C PRO A 89 -0.47 -8.97 -3.07
N ASP A 90 -1.52 -8.17 -2.83
CA ASP A 90 -2.91 -8.55 -3.09
C ASP A 90 -3.44 -8.10 -4.45
N VAL A 91 -2.85 -7.02 -5.00
CA VAL A 91 -3.29 -6.43 -6.28
C VAL A 91 -2.31 -6.80 -7.39
N PRO A 92 -2.77 -7.39 -8.51
CA PRO A 92 -1.89 -7.78 -9.60
C PRO A 92 -1.21 -6.56 -10.23
N ARG A 93 0.00 -6.78 -10.77
CA ARG A 93 0.77 -5.72 -11.45
C ARG A 93 -0.07 -5.06 -12.55
N GLY A 94 -0.06 -3.73 -12.58
CA GLY A 94 -0.75 -2.92 -13.60
C GLY A 94 -2.24 -2.71 -13.35
N ALA A 95 -2.79 -3.25 -12.25
CA ALA A 95 -4.13 -2.90 -11.79
C ALA A 95 -4.09 -1.69 -10.85
N VAL A 96 -5.18 -0.94 -10.78
CA VAL A 96 -5.31 0.21 -9.89
C VAL A 96 -5.33 -0.26 -8.43
N LEU A 97 -4.30 0.13 -7.69
CA LEU A 97 -4.18 -0.12 -6.25
C LEU A 97 -4.98 0.90 -5.44
N TRP A 98 -4.94 2.16 -5.87
CA TRP A 98 -5.58 3.26 -5.15
C TRP A 98 -6.07 4.33 -6.12
N GLN A 99 -7.14 5.01 -5.72
CA GLN A 99 -7.71 6.13 -6.46
C GLN A 99 -8.05 7.29 -5.51
N ASP A 100 -7.92 8.51 -6.01
CA ASP A 100 -8.44 9.72 -5.38
C ASP A 100 -8.98 10.68 -6.46
N PRO A 101 -10.21 11.19 -6.34
CA PRO A 101 -11.15 11.01 -5.23
C PRO A 101 -11.64 9.56 -5.05
N PRO A 102 -12.07 9.17 -3.82
CA PRO A 102 -12.57 7.83 -3.56
C PRO A 102 -13.84 7.55 -4.37
N PRO A 103 -14.16 6.26 -4.60
CA PRO A 103 -15.35 5.89 -5.33
C PRO A 103 -16.61 6.44 -4.67
N GLU A 104 -17.66 6.62 -5.49
CA GLU A 104 -18.98 7.13 -5.12
C GLU A 104 -19.02 8.61 -4.71
N MET A 105 -17.88 9.29 -4.60
CA MET A 105 -17.84 10.73 -4.40
C MET A 105 -18.40 11.45 -5.64
N VAL A 106 -19.30 12.42 -5.42
CA VAL A 106 -19.84 13.24 -6.50
C VAL A 106 -18.87 14.37 -6.79
N VAL A 107 -18.43 14.47 -8.04
CA VAL A 107 -17.45 15.47 -8.46
C VAL A 107 -17.92 16.18 -9.73
N PRO A 108 -17.49 17.44 -9.93
CA PRO A 108 -17.78 18.13 -11.18
C PRO A 108 -17.08 17.45 -12.36
N PRO A 109 -17.64 17.60 -13.58
CA PRO A 109 -17.00 17.11 -14.80
C PRO A 109 -15.61 17.74 -14.97
N GLY A 110 -14.66 16.97 -15.52
CA GLY A 110 -13.27 17.42 -15.71
C GLY A 110 -12.37 17.29 -14.49
N THR A 111 -12.89 16.81 -13.35
CA THR A 111 -12.10 16.48 -12.16
C THR A 111 -10.96 15.52 -12.49
N SER A 112 -9.77 15.78 -11.95
CA SER A 112 -8.62 14.89 -12.09
C SER A 112 -8.70 13.76 -11.06
N VAL A 113 -8.62 12.51 -11.53
CA VAL A 113 -8.62 11.33 -10.68
C VAL A 113 -7.22 10.75 -10.68
N GLN A 114 -6.56 10.82 -9.54
CA GLN A 114 -5.25 10.24 -9.30
C GLN A 114 -5.38 8.73 -9.14
N LEU A 115 -4.54 7.98 -9.83
CA LEU A 115 -4.49 6.54 -9.80
C LEU A 115 -3.06 6.12 -9.44
N VAL A 116 -2.95 5.26 -8.43
CA VAL A 116 -1.71 4.56 -8.13
C VAL A 116 -1.89 3.12 -8.58
N LEU A 117 -0.96 2.63 -9.40
CA LEU A 117 -1.00 1.26 -9.89
C LEU A 117 -0.24 0.32 -8.96
N SER A 118 -0.59 -0.96 -8.99
CA SER A 118 0.20 -1.98 -8.32
C SER A 118 1.44 -2.31 -9.15
N ALA A 119 2.61 -2.27 -8.51
CA ALA A 119 3.84 -2.84 -9.04
C ALA A 119 3.90 -4.38 -8.86
N GLY A 120 2.89 -4.97 -8.22
CA GLY A 120 2.90 -6.36 -7.74
C GLY A 120 3.68 -6.51 -6.43
N PRO A 121 3.95 -7.76 -6.00
CA PRO A 121 4.67 -8.03 -4.76
C PRO A 121 6.08 -7.43 -4.78
N ALA A 122 6.56 -7.02 -3.60
CA ALA A 122 7.92 -6.52 -3.42
C ALA A 122 8.96 -7.53 -3.98
N PRO A 123 9.95 -7.08 -4.77
CA PRO A 123 10.98 -7.95 -5.28
C PRO A 123 11.88 -8.44 -4.14
N VAL A 124 12.29 -9.70 -4.20
CA VAL A 124 13.28 -10.31 -3.32
C VAL A 124 14.61 -10.36 -4.05
N THR A 125 15.68 -9.94 -3.38
CA THR A 125 17.05 -10.10 -3.90
C THR A 125 17.53 -11.52 -3.64
N VAL A 126 18.12 -12.17 -4.65
CA VAL A 126 18.77 -13.46 -4.47
C VAL A 126 19.99 -13.29 -3.57
N PRO A 127 20.01 -13.88 -2.35
CA PRO A 127 21.15 -13.79 -1.45
C PRO A 127 22.35 -14.55 -2.01
N ASP A 128 23.55 -14.07 -1.67
CA ASP A 128 24.79 -14.77 -2.02
C ASP A 128 25.03 -15.90 -1.01
N VAL A 129 24.95 -17.14 -1.52
CA VAL A 129 25.13 -18.37 -0.73
C VAL A 129 26.30 -19.21 -1.26
N VAL A 130 27.09 -18.67 -2.20
CA VAL A 130 28.25 -19.36 -2.76
C VAL A 130 29.27 -19.60 -1.65
N GLY A 131 29.78 -20.83 -1.57
CA GLY A 131 30.69 -21.27 -0.51
C GLY A 131 30.00 -21.74 0.78
N LEU A 132 28.67 -21.65 0.88
CA LEU A 132 27.93 -22.23 2.00
C LEU A 132 27.56 -23.69 1.73
N ALA A 133 27.38 -24.47 2.78
CA ALA A 133 26.82 -25.81 2.65
C ALA A 133 25.34 -25.74 2.26
N GLN A 134 24.90 -26.66 1.40
CA GLN A 134 23.52 -26.75 0.89
C GLN A 134 22.42 -26.52 1.95
N PRO A 135 22.41 -27.19 3.12
CA PRO A 135 21.33 -27.00 4.10
C PRO A 135 21.29 -25.60 4.74
N TYR A 136 22.41 -24.87 4.73
CA TYR A 136 22.44 -23.48 5.18
C TYR A 136 21.93 -22.54 4.08
N ALA A 137 22.30 -22.80 2.82
CA ALA A 137 21.80 -22.06 1.68
C ALA A 137 20.27 -22.16 1.56
N GLU A 138 19.71 -23.37 1.73
CA GLU A 138 18.25 -23.63 1.73
C GLU A 138 17.51 -22.78 2.78
N LYS A 139 18.02 -22.74 4.01
CA LYS A 139 17.42 -21.91 5.09
C LYS A 139 17.46 -20.42 4.79
N ILE A 140 18.54 -19.94 4.16
CA ILE A 140 18.67 -18.53 3.76
C ILE A 140 17.66 -18.18 2.66
N PHE A 141 17.46 -19.08 1.69
CA PHE A 141 16.44 -18.89 0.66
C PHE A 141 15.02 -18.93 1.20
N GLU A 142 14.71 -19.88 2.10
CA GLU A 142 13.41 -19.97 2.76
C GLU A 142 13.10 -18.68 3.54
N ALA A 143 14.07 -18.18 4.31
CA ALA A 143 13.93 -16.91 5.04
C ALA A 143 13.75 -15.69 4.10
N ALA A 144 14.31 -15.75 2.90
CA ALA A 144 14.11 -14.73 1.86
C ALA A 144 12.78 -14.89 1.09
N GLY A 145 12.05 -16.00 1.28
CA GLY A 145 10.84 -16.31 0.49
C GLY A 145 11.14 -16.74 -0.95
N ILE A 146 12.29 -17.40 -1.13
CA ILE A 146 12.78 -18.01 -2.38
C ILE A 146 12.66 -19.52 -2.25
N GLU A 147 12.12 -20.17 -3.27
CA GLU A 147 12.04 -21.63 -3.32
C GLU A 147 13.30 -22.19 -3.99
N VAL A 148 13.82 -23.29 -3.47
CA VAL A 148 14.95 -24.00 -4.09
C VAL A 148 14.41 -24.95 -5.15
N GLY A 149 14.97 -24.88 -6.35
CA GLY A 149 14.58 -25.69 -7.50
C GLY A 149 15.44 -26.92 -7.66
N SER A 150 16.08 -26.99 -8.83
CA SER A 150 16.95 -28.10 -9.18
C SER A 150 18.29 -27.94 -8.45
N VAL A 151 18.77 -29.04 -7.86
CA VAL A 151 20.11 -29.11 -7.27
C VAL A 151 20.99 -29.94 -8.21
N ASP A 152 21.84 -29.26 -8.97
CA ASP A 152 22.80 -29.86 -9.88
C ASP A 152 24.11 -30.14 -9.14
N THR A 153 24.54 -31.40 -9.14
CA THR A 153 25.77 -31.82 -8.47
C THR A 153 26.91 -31.95 -9.49
N VAL A 154 28.01 -31.22 -9.28
CA VAL A 154 29.21 -31.27 -10.12
C VAL A 154 30.35 -31.94 -9.38
N SER A 155 30.77 -33.13 -9.83
CA SER A 155 31.92 -33.83 -9.25
C SER A 155 33.22 -33.04 -9.45
N GLY A 156 33.98 -32.84 -8.38
CA GLY A 156 35.24 -32.09 -8.41
C GLY A 156 36.17 -32.44 -7.26
N ARG A 157 37.38 -31.83 -7.27
CA ARG A 157 38.30 -31.88 -6.13
C ARG A 157 37.88 -30.81 -5.11
N GLY A 158 36.87 -31.11 -4.30
CA GLY A 158 36.38 -30.21 -3.27
C GLY A 158 35.59 -30.95 -2.18
N GLU A 159 35.29 -30.25 -1.09
CA GLU A 159 34.37 -30.75 -0.07
C GLU A 159 32.98 -30.91 -0.69
N ALA A 160 32.35 -32.07 -0.51
CA ALA A 160 31.03 -32.36 -1.07
C ALA A 160 29.94 -31.55 -0.34
N GLY A 161 28.92 -31.11 -1.08
CA GLY A 161 27.74 -30.43 -0.51
C GLY A 161 27.89 -28.92 -0.32
N VAL A 162 28.90 -28.30 -0.92
CA VAL A 162 29.12 -26.84 -0.92
C VAL A 162 28.51 -26.23 -2.18
N VAL A 163 27.79 -25.12 -2.05
CA VAL A 163 27.21 -24.40 -3.19
C VAL A 163 28.32 -23.68 -3.96
N LEU A 164 28.45 -24.03 -5.24
CA LEU A 164 29.42 -23.45 -6.18
C LEU A 164 28.83 -22.27 -6.95
N ALA A 165 27.54 -22.34 -7.28
CA ALA A 165 26.85 -21.29 -8.01
C ALA A 165 25.34 -21.38 -7.80
N THR A 166 24.66 -20.26 -8.03
CA THR A 166 23.20 -20.17 -8.11
C THR A 166 22.79 -19.78 -9.52
N ARG A 167 21.67 -20.32 -9.98
CA ARG A 167 21.02 -19.93 -11.24
C ARG A 167 19.59 -19.49 -10.93
N PRO A 168 19.26 -18.20 -11.08
CA PRO A 168 20.10 -17.06 -11.45
C PRO A 168 21.17 -16.65 -10.41
N PRO A 169 22.22 -15.88 -10.82
CA PRO A 169 23.26 -15.42 -9.90
C PRO A 169 22.71 -14.43 -8.87
N SER A 170 23.44 -14.31 -7.75
CA SER A 170 23.12 -13.42 -6.63
C SER A 170 23.05 -11.94 -7.05
N GLY A 171 22.29 -11.14 -6.29
CA GLY A 171 22.20 -9.69 -6.48
C GLY A 171 21.14 -9.19 -7.47
N HIS A 172 20.44 -10.06 -8.19
CA HIS A 172 19.29 -9.66 -9.01
C HIS A 172 17.97 -9.71 -8.22
N GLY A 173 17.16 -8.66 -8.36
CA GLY A 173 15.79 -8.63 -7.83
C GLY A 173 14.88 -9.56 -8.61
N ARG A 174 14.17 -10.43 -7.89
CA ARG A 174 13.22 -11.42 -8.41
C ARG A 174 11.86 -11.26 -7.75
N SER A 175 10.81 -11.77 -8.38
CA SER A 175 9.49 -11.82 -7.74
C SER A 175 9.52 -12.81 -6.56
N ARG A 176 8.73 -12.58 -5.50
CA ARG A 176 8.53 -13.59 -4.45
C ARG A 176 8.04 -14.92 -5.04
N GLY A 177 8.51 -16.02 -4.47
CA GLY A 177 8.15 -17.38 -4.93
C GLY A 177 8.83 -17.80 -6.23
N THR A 178 9.87 -17.09 -6.69
CA THR A 178 10.71 -17.62 -7.78
C THR A 178 11.60 -18.74 -7.29
N THR A 179 11.79 -19.71 -8.16
CA THR A 179 12.69 -20.83 -7.94
C THR A 179 14.14 -20.45 -8.28
N VAL A 180 15.09 -20.84 -7.43
CA VAL A 180 16.54 -20.72 -7.68
C VAL A 180 17.16 -22.10 -7.72
N ASP A 181 17.86 -22.40 -8.82
CA ASP A 181 18.61 -23.64 -8.97
C ASP A 181 19.98 -23.50 -8.29
N LEU A 182 20.41 -24.57 -7.61
CA LEU A 182 21.70 -24.64 -6.92
C LEU A 182 22.64 -25.55 -7.68
N VAL A 183 23.89 -25.12 -7.81
CA VAL A 183 24.98 -25.98 -8.26
C VAL A 183 25.84 -26.30 -7.05
N VAL A 184 25.92 -27.57 -6.67
CA VAL A 184 26.68 -28.04 -5.50
C VAL A 184 27.88 -28.88 -5.92
N SER A 185 28.94 -28.86 -5.13
CA SER A 185 30.08 -29.75 -5.29
C SER A 185 29.66 -31.19 -4.96
N GLY A 186 29.86 -32.09 -5.93
CA GLY A 186 29.76 -33.52 -5.71
C GLY A 186 31.02 -34.05 -5.04
N ALA A 187 30.87 -35.13 -4.27
CA ALA A 187 32.01 -35.91 -3.83
C ALA A 187 32.84 -36.34 -5.05
N PRO A 188 34.18 -36.36 -4.94
CA PRO A 188 35.01 -36.93 -5.98
C PRO A 188 34.53 -38.36 -6.22
N GLY A 189 34.09 -38.64 -7.44
CA GLY A 189 33.56 -39.95 -7.80
C GLY A 189 34.63 -40.99 -7.53
N ASP A 190 34.24 -42.02 -6.77
CA ASP A 190 35.03 -43.24 -6.60
C ASP A 190 35.15 -43.89 -7.98
N GLY A 191 36.15 -43.47 -8.75
CA GLY A 191 36.48 -44.07 -10.03
C GLY A 191 36.85 -45.53 -9.79
N LEU A 192 35.96 -46.42 -10.21
CA LEU A 192 36.24 -47.85 -10.42
C LEU A 192 37.38 -48.03 -11.44
#